data_AF-A0A4S4AJ97-F1
#
_entry.id   AF-A0A4S4AJ97-F1
#
_cell.length_a   1.000
_cell.length_b   1.000
_cell.length_c   1.000
_cell.angle_alpha   90.00
_cell.angle_beta   90.00
_cell.angle_gamma   90.00
#
_symmetry.space_group_name_H-M   'P 1'
#
loop_
_entity.id
_entity.type
_entity.pdbx_description
1 polymer ?
#
loop_
_entity_poly.entity_id
_entity_poly.type
_entity_poly.pdbx_seq_one_letter_code
_entity_poly.pdbx_strand_id
1 'polypeptide(L)'
;MSTSPHTARAFSCVTTAKPRSRRLRLVAGTDGTDRAMDSVRIAFASTDRSTVNQHFGAAEAFAIFEVGAESSQLVEVCEFIDTASQDGNDNKLPGKIATLAGCAAVYCLAAGASAVKQLLAAGVQPIRVEEGSSIDALIADIQAELVSGPSGWLAKALKSRAPVDDARFDEMEAEGWQE
;
A
#
# COMPACT_ATOMS: atom_id res chain seq x y z
N MET A 1 -6.20 -66.38 -20.00
CA MET A 1 -6.37 -65.97 -18.59
C MET A 1 -5.07 -65.36 -18.11
N SER A 2 -4.95 -64.03 -18.10
CA SER A 2 -4.02 -63.29 -17.23
C SER A 2 -4.35 -61.81 -17.36
N THR A 3 -5.02 -61.25 -16.36
CA THR A 3 -5.42 -59.85 -16.26
C THR A 3 -4.47 -59.14 -15.30
N SER A 4 -3.67 -58.20 -15.80
CA SER A 4 -2.93 -57.24 -14.97
C SER A 4 -3.81 -56.01 -14.68
N PRO A 5 -3.86 -55.50 -13.44
CA PRO A 5 -4.59 -54.28 -13.15
C PRO A 5 -3.72 -53.05 -13.47
N HIS A 6 -4.29 -52.12 -14.23
CA HIS A 6 -3.79 -50.75 -14.40
C HIS A 6 -4.03 -49.97 -13.09
N THR A 7 -2.96 -49.59 -12.40
CA THR A 7 -3.04 -48.64 -11.27
C THR A 7 -3.22 -47.23 -11.83
N ALA A 8 -4.46 -46.74 -11.83
CA ALA A 8 -4.76 -45.34 -12.09
C ALA A 8 -4.28 -44.49 -10.90
N ARG A 9 -3.23 -43.70 -11.13
CA ARG A 9 -2.69 -42.76 -10.15
C ARG A 9 -3.56 -41.49 -10.20
N ALA A 10 -4.33 -41.25 -9.14
CA ALA A 10 -5.17 -40.07 -9.02
C ALA A 10 -4.29 -38.81 -8.99
N PHE A 11 -4.53 -37.89 -9.93
CA PHE A 11 -4.02 -36.52 -9.84
C PHE A 11 -4.82 -35.79 -8.76
N SER A 12 -4.17 -35.52 -7.63
CA SER A 12 -4.73 -34.67 -6.58
C SER A 12 -4.85 -33.24 -7.11
N CYS A 13 -6.08 -32.78 -7.31
CA CYS A 13 -6.38 -31.38 -7.62
C CYS A 13 -6.12 -30.55 -6.34
N VAL A 14 -4.93 -29.94 -6.24
CA VAL A 14 -4.63 -28.96 -5.19
C VAL A 14 -5.43 -27.70 -5.51
N THR A 15 -6.51 -27.49 -4.77
CA THR A 15 -7.28 -26.25 -4.80
C THR A 15 -6.45 -25.18 -4.08
N THR A 16 -5.89 -24.23 -4.82
CA THR A 16 -5.20 -23.06 -4.27
C THR A 16 -6.20 -22.18 -3.51
N ALA A 17 -6.22 -22.30 -2.18
CA ALA A 17 -7.04 -21.45 -1.34
C ALA A 17 -6.56 -19.99 -1.42
N LYS A 18 -7.44 -19.09 -1.82
CA LYS A 18 -7.18 -17.64 -1.89
C LYS A 18 -6.80 -17.14 -0.48
N PRO A 19 -5.67 -16.42 -0.30
CA PRO A 19 -5.27 -15.91 1.01
C PRO A 19 -6.39 -15.04 1.60
N ARG A 20 -6.73 -15.28 2.86
CA ARG A 20 -7.82 -14.56 3.56
C ARG A 20 -7.25 -13.30 4.21
N SER A 21 -7.61 -12.13 3.71
CA SER A 21 -7.34 -10.85 4.37
C SER A 21 -8.61 -10.31 5.03
N ARG A 22 -8.46 -9.63 6.17
CA ARG A 22 -9.52 -8.84 6.81
C ARG A 22 -9.19 -7.37 6.60
N ARG A 23 -10.16 -6.60 6.11
CA ARG A 23 -10.00 -5.15 5.85
C ARG A 23 -11.10 -4.43 6.61
N LEU A 24 -10.70 -3.61 7.58
CA LEU A 24 -11.61 -2.72 8.29
C LEU A 24 -11.36 -1.30 7.78
N ARG A 25 -12.39 -0.65 7.27
CA ARG A 25 -12.31 0.74 6.79
C ARG A 25 -13.20 1.62 7.65
N LEU A 26 -12.65 2.72 8.14
CA LEU A 26 -13.44 3.74 8.81
C LEU A 26 -14.18 4.56 7.76
N VAL A 27 -15.51 4.58 7.82
CA VAL A 27 -16.36 5.44 6.99
C VAL A 27 -16.73 6.65 7.85
N ALA A 28 -16.00 7.75 7.70
CA ALA A 28 -16.36 9.01 8.33
C ALA A 28 -17.58 9.61 7.60
N GLY A 29 -18.52 10.19 8.36
CA GLY A 29 -19.64 10.96 7.82
C GLY A 29 -19.16 12.11 6.94
N THR A 30 -19.89 12.38 5.87
CA THR A 30 -19.54 13.34 4.81
C THR A 30 -19.54 14.78 5.30
N ASP A 31 -18.42 15.26 5.83
CA ASP A 31 -18.15 16.68 6.00
C ASP A 31 -16.69 16.97 5.58
N GLY A 32 -16.51 17.34 4.30
CA GLY A 32 -15.26 17.95 3.83
C GLY A 32 -14.60 17.30 2.63
N THR A 33 -15.21 17.43 1.46
CA THR A 33 -14.60 17.06 0.17
C THR A 33 -13.35 17.90 -0.17
N ASP A 34 -13.20 19.09 0.43
CA ASP A 34 -12.02 19.96 0.26
C ASP A 34 -10.77 19.48 1.01
N ARG A 35 -10.92 18.86 2.21
CA ARG A 35 -9.77 18.42 3.02
C ARG A 35 -9.00 17.23 2.42
N ALA A 36 -9.59 16.54 1.44
CA ALA A 36 -8.99 15.37 0.80
C ALA A 36 -7.96 15.72 -0.29
N MET A 37 -7.90 16.97 -0.74
CA MET A 37 -7.01 17.42 -1.82
C MET A 37 -5.56 17.64 -1.33
N ASP A 38 -5.38 18.05 -0.08
CA ASP A 38 -4.05 18.33 0.53
C ASP A 38 -3.56 17.22 1.46
N SER A 39 -4.18 16.04 1.39
CA SER A 39 -3.84 14.91 2.26
C SER A 39 -3.16 13.78 1.48
N VAL A 40 -2.35 12.98 2.19
CA VAL A 40 -1.68 11.78 1.67
C VAL A 40 -2.07 10.56 2.47
N ARG A 41 -2.16 9.40 1.82
CA ARG A 41 -2.37 8.12 2.50
C ARG A 41 -1.04 7.47 2.80
N ILE A 42 -0.81 7.14 4.05
CA ILE A 42 0.44 6.57 4.55
C ILE A 42 0.13 5.26 5.25
N ALA A 43 0.84 4.20 4.89
CA ALA A 43 0.72 2.91 5.53
C ALA A 43 1.87 2.69 6.53
N PHE A 44 1.55 2.08 7.67
CA PHE A 44 2.50 1.69 8.69
C PHE A 44 2.44 0.19 8.91
N ALA A 45 3.57 -0.50 8.80
CA ALA A 45 3.70 -1.92 9.11
C ALA A 45 3.66 -2.12 10.63
N SER A 46 2.45 -2.36 11.15
CA SER A 46 2.16 -2.29 12.59
C SER A 46 1.05 -3.29 12.99
N THR A 47 1.27 -4.02 14.08
CA THR A 47 0.25 -4.88 14.72
C THR A 47 -0.51 -4.16 15.83
N ASP A 48 0.12 -3.20 16.50
CA ASP A 48 -0.43 -2.47 17.65
C ASP A 48 -1.10 -1.15 17.27
N ARG A 49 -0.87 -0.68 16.04
CA ARG A 49 -1.37 0.58 15.46
C ARG A 49 -0.83 1.83 16.16
N SER A 50 0.20 1.69 16.99
CA SER A 50 0.86 2.79 17.70
C SER A 50 2.33 2.93 17.32
N THR A 51 2.99 1.82 16.97
CA THR A 51 4.40 1.82 16.58
C THR A 51 4.63 1.07 15.28
N VAL A 52 5.69 1.44 14.55
CA VAL A 52 6.19 0.63 13.44
C VAL A 52 7.03 -0.50 14.00
N ASN A 53 6.52 -1.73 13.89
CA ASN A 53 7.10 -2.90 14.52
C ASN A 53 7.23 -4.10 13.57
N GLN A 54 7.03 -3.92 12.26
CA GLN A 54 7.10 -5.00 11.28
C GLN A 54 7.98 -4.73 10.07
N HIS A 55 8.59 -5.80 9.58
CA HIS A 55 9.20 -5.85 8.25
C HIS A 55 8.12 -5.96 7.17
N PHE A 56 8.29 -5.29 6.04
CA PHE A 56 7.27 -5.25 4.99
C PHE A 56 6.86 -6.64 4.47
N GLY A 57 7.85 -7.49 4.15
CA GLY A 57 7.59 -8.81 3.59
C GLY A 57 6.84 -9.74 4.54
N ALA A 58 7.11 -9.64 5.84
CA ALA A 58 6.50 -10.46 6.88
C ALA A 58 5.30 -9.79 7.57
N ALA A 59 4.95 -8.55 7.21
CA ALA A 59 3.92 -7.79 7.90
C ALA A 59 2.57 -8.52 7.93
N GLU A 60 2.05 -8.75 9.12
CA GLU A 60 0.74 -9.33 9.42
C GLU A 60 -0.36 -8.27 9.33
N ALA A 61 -0.01 -6.98 9.46
CA ALA A 61 -0.96 -5.90 9.34
C ALA A 61 -0.36 -4.59 8.84
N PHE A 62 -1.19 -3.79 8.17
CA PHE A 62 -0.93 -2.39 7.86
C PHE A 62 -2.01 -1.50 8.46
N ALA A 63 -1.60 -0.45 9.17
CA ALA A 63 -2.46 0.66 9.56
C ALA A 63 -2.30 1.79 8.53
N ILE A 64 -3.37 2.16 7.85
CA ILE A 64 -3.38 3.19 6.82
C ILE A 64 -4.03 4.44 7.39
N PHE A 65 -3.29 5.53 7.38
CA PHE A 65 -3.73 6.84 7.81
C PHE A 65 -3.86 7.77 6.61
N GLU A 66 -4.87 8.63 6.65
CA GLU A 66 -4.94 9.83 5.82
C GLU A 66 -4.39 10.99 6.62
N VAL A 67 -3.33 11.62 6.13
CA VAL A 67 -2.57 12.67 6.80
C VAL A 67 -2.62 13.92 5.95
N GLY A 68 -3.22 14.99 6.47
CA GLY A 68 -3.12 16.35 5.95
C GLY A 68 -2.37 17.24 6.93
N ALA A 69 -2.07 18.48 6.51
CA ALA A 69 -1.22 19.41 7.26
C ALA A 69 -1.64 19.61 8.73
N GLU A 70 -2.93 19.61 9.03
CA GLU A 70 -3.47 19.88 10.38
C GLU A 70 -4.22 18.70 11.00
N SER A 71 -4.41 17.61 10.27
CA SER A 71 -5.22 16.48 10.74
C SER A 71 -4.71 15.15 10.23
N SER A 72 -4.84 14.11 11.05
CA SER A 72 -4.58 12.73 10.66
C SER A 72 -5.73 11.84 11.12
N GLN A 73 -6.06 10.84 10.31
CA GLN A 73 -7.15 9.91 10.61
C GLN A 73 -6.77 8.50 10.18
N LEU A 74 -6.98 7.52 11.05
CA LEU A 74 -6.89 6.11 10.67
C LEU A 74 -8.06 5.79 9.74
N VAL A 75 -7.78 5.54 8.46
CA VAL A 75 -8.81 5.25 7.47
C VAL A 75 -9.01 3.75 7.28
N GLU A 76 -7.97 2.95 7.52
CA GLU A 76 -8.04 1.53 7.24
C GLU A 76 -7.04 0.70 8.02
N VAL A 77 -7.42 -0.52 8.38
CA VAL A 77 -6.52 -1.55 8.88
C VAL A 77 -6.67 -2.78 7.99
N CYS A 78 -5.56 -3.21 7.39
CA CYS A 78 -5.46 -4.44 6.61
C CYS A 78 -4.73 -5.49 7.44
N GLU A 79 -5.37 -6.62 7.72
CA GLU A 79 -4.77 -7.76 8.41
C GLU A 79 -4.66 -8.95 7.44
N PHE A 80 -3.49 -9.58 7.40
CA PHE A 80 -3.18 -10.73 6.57
C PHE A 80 -3.18 -11.98 7.43
N ILE A 81 -4.20 -12.83 7.26
CA ILE A 81 -4.25 -14.10 7.99
C ILE A 81 -3.43 -15.11 7.21
N ASP A 82 -2.33 -15.53 7.83
CA ASP A 82 -1.45 -16.54 7.28
C ASP A 82 -2.12 -17.93 7.38
N THR A 83 -2.92 -18.29 6.37
CA THR A 83 -3.38 -19.68 6.24
C THR A 83 -2.21 -20.51 5.78
N ALA A 84 -1.55 -21.16 6.75
CA ALA A 84 -0.48 -22.14 6.59
C ALA A 84 -0.59 -22.92 5.27
N SER A 85 0.10 -22.43 4.26
CA SER A 85 0.38 -23.17 3.03
C SER A 85 1.88 -23.33 3.01
N GLN A 86 2.32 -24.57 3.27
CA GLN A 86 3.71 -25.02 3.32
C GLN A 86 4.38 -24.99 1.93
N ASP A 87 4.32 -23.86 1.23
CA ASP A 87 5.20 -23.62 0.10
C ASP A 87 5.91 -22.29 0.36
N GLY A 88 7.20 -22.39 0.67
CA GLY A 88 8.12 -21.28 0.88
C GLY A 88 8.40 -20.55 -0.43
N ASN A 89 7.36 -19.96 -1.03
CA ASN A 89 7.47 -19.19 -2.25
C ASN A 89 6.81 -17.82 -2.07
N ASP A 90 7.49 -16.79 -2.54
CA ASP A 90 7.29 -15.33 -2.41
C ASP A 90 5.93 -14.76 -2.89
N ASN A 91 4.88 -15.59 -3.03
CA ASN A 91 3.64 -15.24 -3.71
C ASN A 91 2.64 -14.40 -2.89
N LYS A 92 3.01 -13.95 -1.68
CA LYS A 92 2.15 -13.09 -0.83
C LYS A 92 2.46 -11.60 -0.99
N LEU A 93 3.63 -11.29 -1.52
CA LEU A 93 4.10 -9.91 -1.70
C LEU A 93 3.19 -9.09 -2.62
N PRO A 94 2.73 -9.60 -3.79
CA PRO A 94 1.84 -8.82 -4.65
C PRO A 94 0.50 -8.49 -3.99
N GLY A 95 -0.03 -9.41 -3.16
CA GLY A 95 -1.26 -9.19 -2.41
C GLY A 95 -1.11 -8.09 -1.36
N LYS A 96 0.01 -8.04 -0.65
CA LYS A 96 0.33 -6.96 0.31
C LYS A 96 0.48 -5.62 -0.41
N ILE A 97 1.17 -5.57 -1.54
CA ILE A 97 1.35 -4.33 -2.32
C ILE A 97 0.00 -3.83 -2.85
N ALA A 98 -0.88 -4.73 -3.31
CA ALA A 98 -2.21 -4.35 -3.77
C ALA A 98 -3.05 -3.66 -2.68
N THR A 99 -2.87 -4.00 -1.39
CA THR A 99 -3.57 -3.29 -0.29
C THR A 99 -3.10 -1.85 -0.10
N LEU A 100 -1.91 -1.52 -0.61
CA LEU A 100 -1.32 -0.18 -0.55
C LEU A 100 -1.64 0.68 -1.78
N ALA A 101 -2.54 0.22 -2.64
CA ALA A 101 -3.00 1.00 -3.78
C ALA A 101 -3.56 2.37 -3.32
N GLY A 102 -2.98 3.46 -3.85
CA GLY A 102 -3.33 4.83 -3.46
C GLY A 102 -2.64 5.34 -2.19
N CYS A 103 -1.77 4.55 -1.56
CA CYS A 103 -0.86 5.04 -0.53
C CYS A 103 0.37 5.67 -1.18
N ALA A 104 0.81 6.80 -0.66
CA ALA A 104 2.02 7.50 -1.10
C ALA A 104 3.29 6.80 -0.61
N ALA A 105 3.24 6.27 0.62
CA ALA A 105 4.38 5.63 1.26
C ALA A 105 3.96 4.51 2.20
N VAL A 106 4.93 3.63 2.50
CA VAL A 106 4.82 2.61 3.54
C VAL A 106 6.04 2.65 4.46
N TYR A 107 5.79 2.82 5.76
CA TYR A 107 6.80 2.80 6.82
C TYR A 107 6.96 1.39 7.37
N CYS A 108 8.19 0.90 7.43
CA CYS A 108 8.51 -0.46 7.89
C CYS A 108 9.94 -0.56 8.44
N LEU A 109 10.25 -1.65 9.15
CA LEU A 109 11.59 -1.89 9.70
C LEU A 109 12.62 -2.28 8.64
N ALA A 110 12.18 -3.04 7.64
CA ALA A 110 12.94 -3.30 6.43
C ALA A 110 12.03 -3.77 5.30
N ALA A 111 12.47 -3.54 4.07
CA ALA A 111 11.90 -4.11 2.86
C ALA A 111 13.03 -4.74 2.03
N GLY A 112 12.84 -5.99 1.58
CA GLY A 112 13.79 -6.65 0.70
C GLY A 112 13.82 -6.04 -0.70
N ALA A 113 14.90 -6.26 -1.46
CA ALA A 113 15.10 -5.63 -2.77
C ALA A 113 13.93 -5.89 -3.77
N SER A 114 13.38 -7.11 -3.78
CA SER A 114 12.21 -7.45 -4.59
C SER A 114 10.97 -6.63 -4.20
N ALA A 115 10.73 -6.47 -2.89
CA ALA A 115 9.63 -5.67 -2.37
C ALA A 115 9.79 -4.19 -2.70
N VAL A 116 10.99 -3.64 -2.53
CA VAL A 116 11.28 -2.24 -2.87
C VAL A 116 11.00 -1.98 -4.36
N LYS A 117 11.47 -2.86 -5.26
CA LYS A 117 11.23 -2.71 -6.70
C LYS A 117 9.74 -2.71 -7.04
N GLN A 118 8.97 -3.62 -6.45
CA GLN A 118 7.53 -3.73 -6.70
C GLN A 118 6.73 -2.57 -6.08
N LEU A 119 7.12 -2.08 -4.90
CA LEU A 119 6.51 -0.90 -4.27
C LEU A 119 6.71 0.35 -5.12
N LEU A 120 7.94 0.59 -5.57
CA LEU A 120 8.25 1.73 -6.45
C LEU A 120 7.50 1.65 -7.78
N ALA A 121 7.37 0.45 -8.36
CA ALA A 121 6.56 0.23 -9.56
C ALA A 121 5.06 0.50 -9.33
N ALA A 122 4.56 0.28 -8.11
CA ALA A 122 3.21 0.62 -7.70
C ALA A 122 3.05 2.10 -7.27
N GLY A 123 4.12 2.90 -7.34
CA GLY A 123 4.11 4.31 -6.93
C GLY A 123 4.14 4.53 -5.42
N VAL A 124 4.39 3.49 -4.63
CA VAL A 124 4.46 3.55 -3.16
C VAL A 124 5.91 3.67 -2.72
N GLN A 125 6.23 4.70 -1.94
CA GLN A 125 7.58 4.91 -1.41
C GLN A 125 7.83 4.06 -0.15
N PRO A 126 8.79 3.11 -0.15
CA PRO A 126 9.19 2.42 1.07
C PRO A 126 10.08 3.31 1.93
N ILE A 127 9.68 3.56 3.18
CA ILE A 127 10.46 4.30 4.17
C ILE A 127 10.89 3.33 5.27
N ARG A 128 12.19 3.28 5.53
CA ARG A 128 12.75 2.51 6.63
C ARG A 128 12.81 3.35 7.89
N VAL A 129 12.37 2.79 9.02
CA VAL A 129 12.48 3.40 10.34
C VAL A 129 13.10 2.44 11.35
N GLU A 130 13.45 2.98 12.51
CA GLU A 130 13.90 2.19 13.65
C GLU A 130 12.73 1.48 14.33
N GLU A 131 13.03 0.35 14.96
CA GLU A 131 12.03 -0.42 15.69
C GLU A 131 11.46 0.38 16.87
N GLY A 132 10.14 0.37 17.02
CA GLY A 132 9.46 1.13 18.07
C GLY A 132 9.24 2.60 17.74
N SER A 133 9.53 3.04 16.51
CA SER A 133 9.17 4.38 16.04
C SER A 133 7.66 4.61 16.19
N SER A 134 7.29 5.66 16.94
CA SER A 134 5.88 6.01 17.17
C SER A 134 5.22 6.50 15.88
N ILE A 135 4.06 5.96 15.55
CA ILE A 135 3.26 6.38 14.40
C ILE A 135 2.85 7.84 14.55
N ASP A 136 2.47 8.29 15.76
CA ASP A 136 2.07 9.67 16.00
C ASP A 136 3.23 10.65 15.75
N ALA A 137 4.44 10.28 16.14
CA ALA A 137 5.64 11.08 15.87
C ALA A 137 5.94 11.16 14.38
N LEU A 138 5.88 10.02 13.68
CA LEU A 138 6.09 9.97 12.22
C LEU A 138 5.03 10.78 11.46
N ILE A 139 3.77 10.75 11.91
CA ILE A 139 2.70 11.57 11.35
C ILE A 139 2.99 13.06 11.58
N ALA A 140 3.43 13.44 12.78
CA ALA A 140 3.77 14.83 13.09
C ALA A 140 4.92 15.36 12.20
N ASP A 141 5.93 14.53 11.92
CA ASP A 141 7.02 14.87 11.01
C ASP A 141 6.50 15.11 9.58
N ILE A 142 5.61 14.23 9.09
CA ILE A 142 4.97 14.38 7.77
C ILE A 142 4.15 15.67 7.74
N GLN A 143 3.39 15.98 8.78
CA GLN A 143 2.60 17.21 8.88
C GLN A 143 3.46 18.45 8.87
N ALA A 144 4.58 18.45 9.59
CA ALA A 144 5.54 19.54 9.58
C ALA A 144 6.15 19.75 8.17
N GLU A 145 6.44 18.67 7.44
CA GLU A 145 6.90 18.76 6.05
C GLU A 145 5.81 19.30 5.11
N LEU A 146 4.55 18.89 5.29
CA LEU A 146 3.41 19.42 4.53
C LEU A 146 3.27 20.95 4.72
N VAL A 147 3.44 21.45 5.95
CA VAL A 147 3.32 22.88 6.28
C VAL A 147 4.52 23.69 5.77
N SER A 148 5.74 23.16 5.90
CA SER A 148 6.98 23.87 5.55
C SER A 148 7.26 23.91 4.04
N GLY A 149 6.58 23.07 3.26
CA GLY A 149 6.76 22.95 1.82
C GLY A 149 7.19 21.52 1.47
N PRO A 150 6.27 20.68 0.96
CA PRO A 150 6.55 19.27 0.74
C PRO A 150 7.67 19.08 -0.27
N SER A 151 8.59 18.17 0.02
CA SER A 151 9.76 17.88 -0.82
C SER A 151 9.80 16.42 -1.26
N GLY A 152 10.65 16.10 -2.23
CA GLY A 152 10.92 14.71 -2.65
C GLY A 152 9.67 13.89 -2.97
N TRP A 153 9.45 12.81 -2.21
CA TRP A 153 8.34 11.88 -2.43
C TRP A 153 6.99 12.46 -2.02
N LEU A 154 6.95 13.32 -0.99
CA LEU A 154 5.72 13.91 -0.48
C LEU A 154 5.14 14.92 -1.48
N ALA A 155 6.01 15.74 -2.07
CA ALA A 155 5.65 16.66 -3.16
C ALA A 155 5.05 15.92 -4.36
N LYS A 156 5.65 14.77 -4.72
CA LYS A 156 5.19 13.93 -5.83
C LYS A 156 3.82 13.31 -5.51
N ALA A 157 3.62 12.86 -4.27
CA ALA A 157 2.37 12.25 -3.83
C ALA A 157 1.18 13.21 -3.89
N LEU A 158 1.36 14.47 -3.46
CA LEU A 158 0.34 15.50 -3.55
C LEU A 158 -0.02 15.81 -5.01
N LYS A 159 1.00 15.98 -5.87
CA LYS A 159 0.78 16.23 -7.32
C LYS A 159 0.05 15.09 -8.02
N SER A 160 0.29 13.84 -7.62
CA SER A 160 -0.40 12.68 -8.20
C SER A 160 -1.86 12.52 -7.74
N ARG A 161 -2.26 13.18 -6.65
CA ARG A 161 -3.64 13.21 -6.14
C ARG A 161 -4.41 14.44 -6.60
N ALA A 162 -3.72 15.53 -6.94
CA ALA A 162 -4.34 16.65 -7.62
C ALA A 162 -5.01 16.13 -8.90
N PRO A 163 -6.27 16.53 -9.20
CA PRO A 163 -6.91 16.16 -10.45
C PRO A 163 -5.96 16.54 -11.59
N VAL A 164 -5.64 15.56 -12.43
CA VAL A 164 -4.95 15.84 -13.69
C VAL A 164 -5.89 16.77 -14.44
N ASP A 165 -5.49 18.01 -14.63
CA ASP A 165 -6.19 18.96 -15.49
C ASP A 165 -6.27 18.30 -16.88
N ASP A 166 -7.43 17.69 -17.21
CA ASP A 166 -7.73 17.12 -18.53
C ASP A 166 -7.55 18.20 -19.63
N ALA A 167 -7.59 19.49 -19.25
CA ALA A 167 -7.30 20.63 -20.12
C ALA A 167 -5.87 20.68 -20.71
N ARG A 168 -4.91 19.90 -20.19
CA ARG A 168 -3.52 19.92 -20.72
C ARG A 168 -3.35 19.15 -22.03
N PHE A 169 -4.28 18.24 -22.37
CA PHE A 169 -4.26 17.53 -23.65
C PHE A 169 -5.09 18.25 -24.73
N ASP A 170 -6.12 19.01 -24.35
CA ASP A 170 -6.95 19.76 -25.30
C ASP A 170 -6.21 20.95 -25.96
N GLU A 171 -5.19 21.52 -25.29
CA GLU A 171 -4.40 22.63 -25.85
C GLU A 171 -3.40 22.19 -26.93
N MET A 172 -3.04 20.90 -26.99
CA MET A 172 -2.12 20.37 -28.01
C MET A 172 -2.81 20.05 -29.34
N GLU A 173 -4.13 19.82 -29.35
CA GLU A 173 -4.91 19.71 -30.60
C GLU A 173 -5.14 21.06 -31.28
N ALA A 174 -4.92 22.18 -30.59
CA ALA A 174 -5.08 23.53 -31.15
C ALA A 174 -3.86 24.05 -31.90
N GLU A 175 -2.67 23.49 -31.68
CA GLU A 175 -1.48 23.79 -32.47
C GLU A 175 -1.47 22.93 -33.73
N GLY A 176 -2.33 23.35 -34.67
CA GLY A 176 -2.41 22.81 -36.01
C GLY A 176 -1.03 22.70 -36.66
N TRP A 177 -0.76 21.50 -37.16
CA TRP A 177 0.33 21.19 -38.07
C TRP A 177 0.36 22.23 -39.20
N GLN A 178 1.30 23.17 -39.13
CA GLN A 178 1.62 24.00 -40.29
C GLN A 178 2.49 23.16 -41.23
N GLU A 179 2.03 23.05 -42.47
CA GLU A 179 2.56 22.24 -43.57
C GLU A 179 4.08 22.38 -43.82
#